data_AF-A0A517SCL0-F1
#
_entry.id   AF-A0A517SCL0-F1
#
_cell.length_a   1.000
_cell.length_b   1.000
_cell.length_c   1.000
_cell.angle_alpha   90.00
_cell.angle_beta   90.00
_cell.angle_gamma   90.00
#
_symmetry.space_group_name_H-M   'P 1'
#
loop_
_entity.id
_entity.type
_entity.pdbx_description
1 polymer ?
#
loop_
_entity_poly.entity_id
_entity_poly.type
_entity_poly.pdbx_seq_one_letter_code
_entity_poly.pdbx_strand_id
1 'polypeptide(L)'
;MPHFPKPFFKRSRGSWYVEIDRKQVKLGPDREGAFRRYHELMRQPEAKVLTSESVVALADQFLGWLKSHRSPDTFSWYQYRIERFCRRYPELTTDALKPFHVQQWVDSYPKLSRTSKRNYVRSVKRCLKWGVQQGYLASSPIEQLEVPGGDRKETFVTVEEYERLLAHLSDQAFRDLIVTTWETGCRPQESLRVEARHVDLKHSRWVFPKSESKGKRQPRVVYLTPAALEITQRRMNEFPTGPLFRNRNGNPWTPDSANCAFDRLRTRIFQRSNPANEELVAEAATRIRLMLSPERIIEGDAVPKSPRQLQAEARRKALAELVKKHVPRYSLYALRHSWATNALKSGVDPLTTAILLGHSDPSTLSRVYQHLGLNPAHMLEQARRASGGAAAS
;
A
#
# COMPACT_ATOMS: atom_id res chain seq x y z
N MET A 1 9.89 -12.93 -36.61
CA MET A 1 10.89 -13.99 -36.86
C MET A 1 11.67 -14.24 -35.58
N PRO A 2 11.86 -15.50 -35.15
CA PRO A 2 12.75 -15.81 -34.03
C PRO A 2 14.16 -15.29 -34.34
N HIS A 3 14.69 -14.43 -33.46
CA HIS A 3 16.02 -13.85 -33.62
C HIS A 3 17.05 -14.87 -33.15
N PHE A 4 17.54 -15.73 -34.04
CA PHE A 4 18.62 -16.64 -33.72
C PHE A 4 19.93 -15.84 -33.52
N PRO A 5 20.66 -16.09 -32.42
CA PRO A 5 21.92 -15.41 -32.16
C PRO A 5 22.93 -15.75 -33.26
N LYS A 6 23.48 -14.71 -33.90
CA LYS A 6 24.40 -14.88 -35.05
C LYS A 6 25.83 -15.05 -34.55
N PRO A 7 26.56 -16.08 -35.02
CA PRO A 7 28.00 -16.16 -34.80
C PRO A 7 28.74 -14.92 -35.33
N PHE A 8 29.72 -14.43 -34.58
CA PHE A 8 30.56 -13.29 -34.94
C PHE A 8 32.04 -13.58 -34.66
N PHE A 9 32.94 -13.02 -35.47
CA PHE A 9 34.38 -13.21 -35.34
C PHE A 9 35.02 -12.13 -34.46
N LYS A 10 35.77 -12.53 -33.44
CA LYS A 10 36.47 -11.62 -32.54
C LYS A 10 37.95 -11.54 -32.90
N ARG A 11 38.33 -10.48 -33.63
CA ARG A 11 39.70 -10.27 -34.14
C ARG A 11 40.77 -10.33 -33.04
N SER A 12 40.51 -9.77 -31.86
CA SER A 12 41.46 -9.77 -30.73
C SER A 12 41.75 -11.15 -30.13
N ARG A 13 40.95 -12.17 -30.46
CA ARG A 13 41.12 -13.55 -29.97
C ARG A 13 41.25 -14.58 -31.09
N GLY A 14 41.31 -14.14 -32.34
CA GLY A 14 41.43 -15.00 -33.52
C GLY A 14 40.38 -16.11 -33.59
N SER A 15 39.15 -15.86 -33.13
CA SER A 15 38.15 -16.93 -32.98
C SER A 15 36.71 -16.43 -33.11
N TRP A 16 35.84 -17.29 -33.61
CA TRP A 16 34.40 -17.13 -33.68
C TRP A 16 33.74 -17.37 -32.33
N TYR A 17 32.69 -16.59 -32.06
CA TYR A 17 31.85 -16.65 -30.87
C TYR A 17 30.38 -16.55 -31.24
N VAL A 18 29.48 -17.00 -30.37
CA VAL A 18 28.05 -16.69 -30.41
C VAL A 18 27.61 -16.21 -29.03
N GLU A 19 26.66 -15.28 -28.98
CA GLU A 19 26.08 -14.83 -27.72
C GLU A 19 24.74 -15.53 -27.47
N ILE A 20 24.70 -16.35 -26.43
CA ILE A 20 23.50 -17.09 -26.00
C ILE A 20 23.28 -16.77 -24.53
N ASP A 21 22.06 -16.36 -24.16
CA ASP A 21 21.72 -15.95 -22.78
C ASP A 21 22.71 -14.95 -22.15
N ARG A 22 23.17 -13.97 -22.94
CA ARG A 22 24.16 -12.94 -22.55
C ARG A 22 25.55 -13.48 -22.17
N LYS A 23 25.87 -14.71 -22.58
CA LYS A 23 27.20 -15.32 -22.45
C LYS A 23 27.81 -15.56 -23.83
N GLN A 24 29.10 -15.23 -23.97
CA GLN A 24 29.86 -15.49 -25.21
C GLN A 24 30.42 -16.91 -25.18
N VAL A 25 29.94 -17.76 -26.08
CA VAL A 25 30.44 -19.13 -26.26
C VAL A 25 31.47 -19.14 -27.40
N LYS A 26 32.69 -19.62 -27.13
CA LYS A 26 33.73 -19.76 -28.16
C LYS A 26 33.40 -20.92 -29.09
N LEU A 27 33.35 -20.65 -30.39
CA LEU A 27 33.01 -21.64 -31.43
C LEU A 27 34.23 -22.25 -32.11
N GLY A 28 35.36 -21.53 -32.15
CA GLY A 28 36.61 -22.02 -32.75
C GLY A 28 37.29 -20.98 -33.64
N PRO A 29 38.55 -21.20 -34.05
CA PRO A 29 39.29 -20.27 -34.91
C PRO A 29 38.82 -20.31 -36.37
N ASP A 30 38.45 -21.50 -36.85
CA ASP A 30 38.00 -21.74 -38.23
C ASP A 30 36.50 -21.44 -38.41
N ARG A 31 36.13 -20.85 -39.55
CA ARG A 31 34.75 -20.46 -39.85
C ARG A 31 33.84 -21.67 -40.04
N GLU A 32 34.28 -22.66 -40.79
CA GLU A 32 33.46 -23.82 -41.11
C GLU A 32 33.23 -24.70 -39.86
N GLY A 33 34.29 -24.94 -39.09
CA GLY A 33 34.23 -25.56 -37.78
C GLY A 33 33.35 -24.80 -36.78
N ALA A 34 33.45 -23.45 -36.76
CA ALA A 34 32.62 -22.63 -35.88
C ALA A 34 31.13 -22.69 -36.21
N PHE A 35 30.77 -22.69 -37.50
CA PHE A 35 29.38 -22.82 -37.91
C PHE A 35 28.84 -24.24 -37.70
N ARG A 36 29.65 -25.30 -37.89
CA ARG A 36 29.29 -26.67 -37.49
C ARG A 36 29.00 -26.76 -35.99
N ARG A 37 29.90 -26.24 -35.16
CA ARG A 37 29.73 -26.21 -33.69
C ARG A 37 28.54 -25.36 -33.29
N TYR A 38 28.27 -24.24 -33.95
CA TYR A 38 27.05 -23.45 -33.74
C TYR A 38 25.80 -24.27 -34.09
N HIS A 39 25.77 -24.96 -35.23
CA HIS A 39 24.64 -25.80 -35.61
C HIS A 39 24.43 -26.99 -34.69
N GLU A 40 25.49 -27.58 -34.11
CA GLU A 40 25.40 -28.60 -33.06
C GLU A 40 24.86 -28.02 -31.76
N LEU A 41 25.39 -26.88 -31.34
CA LEU A 41 24.99 -26.18 -30.11
C LEU A 41 23.55 -25.68 -30.17
N MET A 42 23.04 -25.33 -31.35
CA MET A 42 21.64 -24.97 -31.56
C MET A 42 20.73 -26.20 -31.77
N ARG A 43 21.29 -27.37 -32.09
CA ARG A 43 20.58 -28.66 -32.17
C ARG A 43 20.43 -29.35 -30.82
N GLN A 44 21.26 -29.00 -29.85
CA GLN A 44 21.12 -29.40 -28.45
C GLN A 44 20.55 -28.23 -27.65
N PRO A 45 19.23 -28.05 -27.54
CA PRO A 45 18.72 -27.27 -26.43
C PRO A 45 19.24 -27.96 -25.17
N GLU A 46 20.06 -27.28 -24.35
CA GLU A 46 20.21 -27.70 -22.96
C GLU A 46 18.79 -27.70 -22.39
N ALA A 47 18.17 -28.87 -22.36
CA ALA A 47 16.94 -29.07 -21.65
C ALA A 47 17.33 -28.89 -20.18
N LYS A 48 17.16 -27.67 -19.68
CA LYS A 48 16.97 -27.46 -18.25
C LYS A 48 15.66 -28.16 -17.91
N VAL A 49 15.72 -29.48 -17.74
CA VAL A 49 14.66 -30.29 -17.18
C VAL A 49 14.64 -29.96 -15.69
N LEU A 50 14.16 -28.76 -15.38
CA LEU A 50 13.60 -28.50 -14.06
C LEU A 50 12.27 -29.22 -14.07
N THR A 51 12.12 -30.18 -13.16
CA THR A 51 10.86 -30.86 -12.90
C THR A 51 9.77 -29.81 -12.74
N SER A 52 8.73 -29.88 -13.57
CA SER A 52 7.62 -28.94 -13.48
C SER A 52 6.85 -29.21 -12.19
N GLU A 53 7.24 -28.52 -11.12
CA GLU A 53 6.50 -28.55 -9.87
C GLU A 53 5.12 -27.91 -10.09
N SER A 54 4.13 -28.39 -9.32
CA SER A 54 2.86 -27.69 -9.17
C SER A 54 3.12 -26.25 -8.71
N VAL A 55 2.34 -25.31 -9.23
CA VAL A 55 2.36 -23.92 -8.76
C VAL A 55 2.08 -23.84 -7.25
N VAL A 56 1.30 -24.77 -6.70
CA VAL A 56 1.03 -24.87 -5.26
C VAL A 56 2.31 -25.20 -4.50
N ALA A 57 3.09 -26.18 -4.95
CA ALA A 57 4.34 -26.56 -4.31
C ALA A 57 5.34 -25.38 -4.30
N LEU A 58 5.48 -24.67 -5.41
CA LEU A 58 6.31 -23.46 -5.48
C LEU A 58 5.79 -22.36 -4.54
N ALA A 59 4.47 -22.18 -4.48
CA ALA A 59 3.83 -21.21 -3.60
C ALA A 59 4.08 -21.52 -2.12
N ASP A 60 3.99 -22.78 -1.71
CA ASP A 60 4.25 -23.21 -0.34
C ASP A 60 5.71 -22.93 0.06
N GLN A 61 6.66 -23.23 -0.82
CA GLN A 61 8.07 -22.90 -0.59
C GLN A 61 8.30 -21.38 -0.48
N PHE A 62 7.66 -20.59 -1.35
CA PHE A 62 7.74 -19.13 -1.29
C PHE A 62 7.13 -18.56 0.01
N LEU A 63 5.97 -19.08 0.43
CA LEU A 63 5.29 -18.66 1.65
C LEU A 63 6.09 -19.06 2.90
N GLY A 64 6.68 -20.26 2.92
CA GLY A 64 7.61 -20.71 3.96
C GLY A 64 8.82 -19.78 4.06
N TRP A 65 9.42 -19.42 2.93
CA TRP A 65 10.50 -18.43 2.89
C TRP A 65 10.06 -17.07 3.42
N LEU A 66 8.90 -16.56 3.00
CA LEU A 66 8.37 -15.27 3.46
C LEU A 66 8.16 -15.25 4.98
N LYS A 67 7.64 -16.34 5.56
CA LYS A 67 7.38 -16.45 7.00
C LYS A 67 8.65 -16.27 7.83
N SER A 68 9.79 -16.78 7.35
CA SER A 68 11.08 -16.68 8.05
C SER A 68 11.86 -15.39 7.74
N HIS A 69 11.65 -14.75 6.59
CA HIS A 69 12.53 -13.67 6.10
C HIS A 69 11.85 -12.29 5.99
N ARG A 70 10.54 -12.21 6.18
CA ARG A 70 9.75 -10.97 6.04
C ARG A 70 8.87 -10.74 7.26
N SER A 71 8.33 -9.52 7.36
CA SER A 71 7.42 -9.19 8.45
C SER A 71 6.12 -10.00 8.36
N PRO A 72 5.43 -10.24 9.49
CA PRO A 72 4.13 -10.91 9.51
C PRO A 72 3.12 -10.30 8.53
N ASP A 73 3.00 -8.97 8.51
CA ASP A 73 2.12 -8.26 7.55
C ASP A 73 2.45 -8.56 6.09
N THR A 74 3.74 -8.65 5.75
CA THR A 74 4.18 -8.97 4.39
C THR A 74 3.79 -10.41 4.05
N PHE A 75 4.04 -11.35 4.97
CA PHE A 75 3.64 -12.75 4.82
C PHE A 75 2.13 -12.87 4.60
N SER A 76 1.31 -12.33 5.51
CA SER A 76 -0.17 -12.37 5.41
C SER A 76 -0.68 -11.72 4.12
N TRP A 77 -0.04 -10.65 3.64
CA TRP A 77 -0.41 -9.99 2.39
C TRP A 77 -0.21 -10.91 1.16
N TYR A 78 0.90 -11.66 1.11
CA TYR A 78 1.14 -12.60 0.02
C TYR A 78 0.30 -13.86 0.17
N GLN A 79 0.27 -14.45 1.37
CA GLN A 79 -0.50 -15.65 1.70
C GLN A 79 -1.97 -15.51 1.23
N TYR A 80 -2.66 -14.45 1.66
CA TYR A 80 -4.05 -14.19 1.32
C TYR A 80 -4.33 -14.24 -0.20
N ARG A 81 -3.41 -13.75 -1.03
CA ARG A 81 -3.59 -13.69 -2.48
C ARG A 81 -3.15 -14.97 -3.17
N ILE A 82 -2.03 -15.53 -2.75
CA ILE A 82 -1.43 -16.72 -3.35
C ILE A 82 -2.31 -17.94 -3.08
N GLU A 83 -2.77 -18.14 -1.85
CA GLU A 83 -3.68 -19.25 -1.52
C GLU A 83 -4.97 -19.19 -2.34
N ARG A 84 -5.50 -17.99 -2.60
CA ARG A 84 -6.68 -17.81 -3.45
C ARG A 84 -6.42 -18.15 -4.91
N PHE A 85 -5.22 -17.87 -5.42
CA PHE A 85 -4.82 -18.28 -6.76
C PHE A 85 -4.67 -19.80 -6.84
N CYS A 86 -3.97 -20.40 -5.87
CA CYS A 86 -3.77 -21.84 -5.76
C CYS A 86 -5.10 -22.60 -5.62
N ARG A 87 -6.07 -22.08 -4.85
CA ARG A 87 -7.41 -22.67 -4.74
C ARG A 87 -8.18 -22.68 -6.07
N ARG A 88 -7.94 -21.70 -6.96
CA ARG A 88 -8.58 -21.64 -8.28
C ARG A 88 -7.97 -22.65 -9.26
N TYR A 89 -6.68 -22.96 -9.09
CA TYR A 89 -5.88 -23.79 -9.98
C TYR A 89 -4.96 -24.75 -9.18
N PRO A 90 -5.54 -25.73 -8.46
CA PRO A 90 -4.78 -26.57 -7.52
C PRO A 90 -3.77 -27.51 -8.21
N GLU A 91 -4.08 -27.93 -9.44
CA GLU A 91 -3.26 -28.87 -10.22
C GLU A 91 -2.39 -28.19 -11.27
N LEU A 92 -2.44 -26.86 -11.37
CA LEU A 92 -1.72 -26.13 -12.41
C LEU A 92 -0.22 -26.21 -12.17
N THR A 93 0.50 -26.73 -13.15
CA THR A 93 1.96 -26.83 -13.14
C THR A 93 2.61 -25.53 -13.63
N THR A 94 3.87 -25.33 -13.26
CA THR A 94 4.59 -24.08 -13.55
C THR A 94 4.86 -23.86 -15.05
N ASP A 95 4.99 -24.92 -15.85
CA ASP A 95 5.14 -24.88 -17.32
C ASP A 95 3.81 -24.62 -18.06
N ALA A 96 2.72 -25.16 -17.52
CA ALA A 96 1.36 -24.96 -18.02
C ALA A 96 0.78 -23.59 -17.63
N LEU A 97 1.34 -22.92 -16.60
CA LEU A 97 0.94 -21.57 -16.23
C LEU A 97 1.15 -20.60 -17.41
N LYS A 98 0.11 -19.81 -17.71
CA LYS A 98 0.08 -18.82 -18.79
C LYS A 98 -0.53 -17.50 -18.28
N PRO A 99 -0.23 -16.35 -18.92
CA PRO A 99 -0.78 -15.06 -18.52
C PRO A 99 -2.30 -15.04 -18.33
N PHE A 100 -3.06 -15.73 -19.19
CA PHE A 100 -4.53 -15.73 -19.11
C PHE A 100 -5.08 -16.38 -17.83
N HIS A 101 -4.38 -17.34 -17.22
CA HIS A 101 -4.81 -17.95 -15.96
C HIS A 101 -4.86 -16.91 -14.84
N VAL A 102 -3.83 -16.06 -14.76
CA VAL A 102 -3.79 -14.97 -13.77
C VAL A 102 -4.86 -13.93 -14.09
N GLN A 103 -5.05 -13.60 -15.37
CA GLN A 103 -6.05 -12.62 -15.79
C GLN A 103 -7.48 -13.08 -15.46
N GLN A 104 -7.85 -14.31 -15.85
CA GLN A 104 -9.15 -14.92 -15.57
C GLN A 104 -9.43 -15.01 -14.06
N TRP A 105 -8.43 -15.36 -13.25
CA TRP A 105 -8.55 -15.36 -11.79
C TRP A 105 -8.78 -13.96 -11.21
N VAL A 106 -8.08 -12.94 -11.72
CA VAL A 106 -8.29 -11.57 -11.24
C VAL A 106 -9.66 -11.05 -11.67
N ASP A 107 -10.10 -11.37 -12.88
CA ASP A 107 -11.39 -10.93 -13.43
C ASP A 107 -12.60 -11.67 -12.86
N SER A 108 -12.41 -12.83 -12.23
CA SER A 108 -13.47 -13.47 -11.43
C SER A 108 -13.88 -12.66 -10.20
N TYR A 109 -13.17 -11.57 -9.89
CA TYR A 109 -13.54 -10.61 -8.84
C TYR A 109 -13.90 -9.24 -9.43
N PRO A 110 -15.11 -9.08 -10.02
CA PRO A 110 -15.50 -7.87 -10.76
C PRO A 110 -15.53 -6.61 -9.88
N LYS A 111 -15.70 -6.74 -8.57
CA LYS A 111 -15.80 -5.63 -7.61
C LYS A 111 -14.44 -5.10 -7.11
N LEU A 112 -13.31 -5.69 -7.53
CA LEU A 112 -11.99 -5.22 -7.11
C LEU A 112 -11.61 -3.92 -7.81
N SER A 113 -11.04 -2.97 -7.06
CA SER A 113 -10.42 -1.77 -7.63
C SER A 113 -9.20 -2.12 -8.50
N ARG A 114 -8.81 -1.20 -9.39
CA ARG A 114 -7.65 -1.39 -10.27
C ARG A 114 -6.36 -1.64 -9.48
N THR A 115 -6.15 -0.90 -8.39
CA THR A 115 -5.03 -1.12 -7.46
C THR A 115 -5.07 -2.50 -6.78
N SER A 116 -6.26 -3.00 -6.43
CA SER A 116 -6.40 -4.35 -5.87
C SER A 116 -6.10 -5.42 -6.93
N LYS A 117 -6.62 -5.29 -8.15
CA LYS A 117 -6.28 -6.17 -9.29
C LYS A 117 -4.78 -6.18 -9.55
N ARG A 118 -4.14 -5.00 -9.61
CA ARG A 118 -2.67 -4.84 -9.68
C ARG A 118 -1.95 -5.65 -8.62
N ASN A 119 -2.41 -5.59 -7.37
CA ASN A 119 -1.78 -6.29 -6.25
C ASN A 119 -1.91 -7.81 -6.34
N TYR A 120 -3.03 -8.33 -6.86
CA TYR A 120 -3.21 -9.76 -7.13
C TYR A 120 -2.24 -10.26 -8.22
N VAL A 121 -2.11 -9.53 -9.33
CA VAL A 121 -1.13 -9.88 -10.37
C VAL A 121 0.29 -9.85 -9.81
N ARG A 122 0.63 -8.80 -9.03
CA ARG A 122 1.97 -8.64 -8.44
C ARG A 122 2.33 -9.75 -7.46
N SER A 123 1.38 -10.31 -6.70
CA SER A 123 1.70 -11.40 -5.78
C SER A 123 2.15 -12.65 -6.51
N VAL A 124 1.47 -13.02 -7.59
CA VAL A 124 1.85 -14.17 -8.42
C VAL A 124 3.19 -13.93 -9.12
N LYS A 125 3.38 -12.77 -9.77
CA LYS A 125 4.66 -12.42 -10.42
C LYS A 125 5.83 -12.44 -9.42
N ARG A 126 5.61 -12.00 -8.17
CA ARG A 126 6.68 -12.01 -7.16
C ARG A 126 7.05 -13.43 -6.73
N CYS A 127 6.07 -14.33 -6.58
CA CYS A 127 6.28 -15.74 -6.26
C CYS A 127 7.15 -16.40 -7.35
N LEU A 128 6.76 -16.28 -8.62
CA LEU A 128 7.51 -16.86 -9.74
C LEU A 128 8.90 -16.25 -9.88
N LYS A 129 9.03 -14.92 -9.71
CA LYS A 129 10.34 -14.26 -9.70
C LYS A 129 11.24 -14.80 -8.59
N TRP A 130 10.68 -15.09 -7.40
CA TRP A 130 11.43 -15.73 -6.33
C TRP A 130 11.82 -17.17 -6.72
N GLY A 131 10.92 -17.93 -7.34
CA GLY A 131 11.22 -19.27 -7.87
C GLY A 131 12.40 -19.30 -8.83
N VAL A 132 12.44 -18.34 -9.78
CA VAL A 132 13.58 -18.16 -10.68
C VAL A 132 14.87 -17.81 -9.93
N GLN A 133 14.78 -16.94 -8.93
CA GLN A 133 15.94 -16.53 -8.11
C GLN A 133 16.52 -17.67 -7.27
N GLN A 134 15.71 -18.63 -6.88
CA GLN A 134 16.16 -19.81 -6.10
C GLN A 134 16.52 -21.00 -7.00
N GLY A 135 16.29 -20.91 -8.31
CA GLY A 135 16.61 -21.98 -9.27
C GLY A 135 15.50 -23.01 -9.49
N TYR A 136 14.33 -22.87 -8.86
CA TYR A 136 13.18 -23.75 -9.12
C TYR A 136 12.63 -23.58 -10.54
N LEU A 137 12.80 -22.40 -11.13
CA LEU A 137 12.33 -22.07 -12.47
C LEU A 137 13.47 -21.54 -13.32
N ALA A 138 13.56 -21.96 -14.58
CA ALA A 138 14.51 -21.38 -15.54
C ALA A 138 14.13 -19.94 -15.90
N SER A 139 12.83 -19.66 -16.04
CA SER A 139 12.29 -18.33 -16.33
C SER A 139 10.84 -18.22 -15.84
N SER A 140 10.31 -17.00 -15.78
CA SER A 140 8.91 -16.77 -15.39
C SER A 140 7.97 -17.00 -16.57
N PRO A 141 6.98 -17.91 -16.49
CA PRO A 141 6.05 -18.20 -17.59
C PRO A 141 5.09 -17.04 -17.90
N ILE A 142 5.04 -16.03 -17.03
CA ILE A 142 4.19 -14.84 -17.16
C ILE A 142 5.01 -13.54 -17.14
N GLU A 143 6.29 -13.60 -17.54
CA GLU A 143 7.17 -12.41 -17.53
C GLU A 143 6.52 -11.23 -18.29
N GLN A 144 5.91 -11.53 -19.44
CA GLN A 144 5.24 -10.55 -20.31
C GLN A 144 3.85 -10.13 -19.84
N LEU A 145 3.29 -10.75 -18.79
CA LEU A 145 1.97 -10.37 -18.28
C LEU A 145 2.01 -8.91 -17.79
N GLU A 146 1.19 -8.07 -18.41
CA GLU A 146 1.06 -6.68 -18.02
C GLU A 146 0.43 -6.56 -16.63
N VAL A 147 0.96 -5.64 -15.84
CA VAL A 147 0.47 -5.37 -14.51
C VAL A 147 -0.46 -4.16 -14.59
N PRO A 148 -1.73 -4.25 -14.17
CA PRO A 148 -2.64 -3.12 -14.19
C PRO A 148 -2.04 -1.88 -13.52
N GLY A 149 -2.33 -0.69 -14.06
CA GLY A 149 -1.96 0.57 -13.42
C GLY A 149 -2.58 0.70 -12.01
N GLY A 150 -2.00 1.53 -11.15
CA GLY A 150 -2.63 1.87 -9.86
C GLY A 150 -3.48 3.11 -9.99
N ASP A 151 -4.64 3.14 -9.33
CA ASP A 151 -5.41 4.37 -9.17
C ASP A 151 -4.68 5.28 -8.19
N ARG A 152 -4.49 6.55 -8.55
CA ARG A 152 -4.08 7.59 -7.59
C ARG A 152 -5.34 8.17 -6.97
N LYS A 153 -5.45 8.08 -5.65
CA LYS A 153 -6.46 8.84 -4.89
C LYS A 153 -5.73 9.97 -4.21
N GLU A 154 -6.01 11.20 -4.61
CA GLU A 154 -5.64 12.35 -3.80
C GLU A 154 -6.64 12.42 -2.65
N THR A 155 -6.14 12.27 -1.44
CA THR A 155 -6.93 12.51 -0.23
C THR A 155 -6.20 13.61 0.52
N PHE A 156 -6.64 14.84 0.26
CA PHE A 156 -6.19 16.05 0.93
C PHE A 156 -7.33 16.51 1.84
N VAL A 157 -7.04 16.62 3.13
CA VAL A 157 -7.88 17.27 4.13
C VAL A 157 -7.46 18.73 4.21
N THR A 158 -8.37 19.67 3.92
CA THR A 158 -8.08 21.11 4.05
C THR A 158 -8.02 21.53 5.53
N VAL A 159 -7.56 22.76 5.79
CA VAL A 159 -7.54 23.30 7.17
C VAL A 159 -8.98 23.43 7.70
N GLU A 160 -9.91 23.89 6.87
CA GLU A 160 -11.33 24.04 7.21
C GLU A 160 -12.00 22.68 7.46
N GLU A 161 -11.66 21.67 6.65
CA GLU A 161 -12.12 20.30 6.88
C GLU A 161 -11.55 19.73 8.19
N TYR A 162 -10.28 20.01 8.48
CA TYR A 162 -9.65 19.60 9.73
C TYR A 162 -10.30 20.26 10.95
N GLU A 163 -10.57 21.56 10.90
CA GLU A 163 -11.31 22.27 11.94
C GLU A 163 -12.72 21.71 12.12
N ARG A 164 -13.43 21.42 11.01
CA ARG A 164 -14.74 20.77 11.05
C ARG A 164 -14.66 19.37 11.70
N LEU A 165 -13.61 18.60 11.45
CA LEU A 165 -13.38 17.32 12.12
C LEU A 165 -13.26 17.54 13.63
N LEU A 166 -12.40 18.47 14.06
CA LEU A 166 -12.19 18.77 15.48
C LEU A 166 -13.49 19.22 16.18
N ALA A 167 -14.30 20.05 15.53
CA ALA A 167 -15.57 20.52 16.08
C ALA A 167 -16.56 19.36 16.38
N HIS A 168 -16.46 18.24 15.67
CA HIS A 168 -17.31 17.06 15.86
C HIS A 168 -16.67 15.96 16.72
N LEU A 169 -15.42 16.13 17.15
CA LEU A 169 -14.74 15.22 18.06
C LEU A 169 -15.16 15.50 19.50
N SER A 170 -15.82 14.53 20.11
CA SER A 170 -16.13 14.53 21.55
C SER A 170 -15.17 13.66 22.37
N ASP A 171 -14.38 12.81 21.71
CA ASP A 171 -13.48 11.85 22.36
C ASP A 171 -12.07 12.44 22.42
N GLN A 172 -11.60 12.77 23.63
CA GLN A 172 -10.26 13.34 23.84
C GLN A 172 -9.15 12.39 23.40
N ALA A 173 -9.32 11.08 23.57
CA ALA A 173 -8.34 10.08 23.17
C ALA A 173 -8.17 10.03 21.65
N PHE A 174 -9.26 10.19 20.91
CA PHE A 174 -9.20 10.28 19.45
C PHE A 174 -8.72 11.66 18.97
N ARG A 175 -9.10 12.74 19.66
CA ARG A 175 -8.60 14.09 19.40
C ARG A 175 -7.07 14.14 19.49
N ASP A 176 -6.49 13.59 20.55
CA ASP A 176 -5.04 13.58 20.74
C ASP A 176 -4.30 12.87 19.61
N LEU A 177 -4.81 11.72 19.17
CA LEU A 177 -4.24 10.97 18.05
C LEU A 177 -4.32 11.76 16.74
N ILE A 178 -5.45 12.41 16.48
CA ILE A 178 -5.67 13.24 15.28
C ILE A 178 -4.76 14.45 15.29
N VAL A 179 -4.75 15.23 16.37
CA VAL A 179 -3.95 16.46 16.49
C VAL A 179 -2.47 16.12 16.37
N THR A 180 -1.98 15.11 17.10
CA THR A 180 -0.57 14.75 17.00
C THR A 180 -0.17 14.29 15.60
N THR A 181 -1.05 13.54 14.91
CA THR A 181 -0.77 13.12 13.52
C THR A 181 -0.79 14.31 12.56
N TRP A 182 -1.72 15.26 12.76
CA TRP A 182 -1.82 16.49 11.99
C TRP A 182 -0.59 17.38 12.19
N GLU A 183 -0.13 17.56 13.42
CA GLU A 183 1.01 18.43 13.76
C GLU A 183 2.37 17.91 13.27
N THR A 184 2.55 16.59 13.28
CA THR A 184 3.87 15.97 13.05
C THR A 184 4.03 15.37 11.66
N GLY A 185 2.92 15.10 10.96
CA GLY A 185 2.93 14.32 9.72
C GLY A 185 3.53 12.91 9.88
N CYS A 186 3.64 12.38 11.10
CA CYS A 186 4.23 11.07 11.35
C CYS A 186 3.47 9.96 10.61
N ARG A 187 4.12 8.82 10.37
CA ARG A 187 3.40 7.68 9.80
C ARG A 187 2.36 7.22 10.81
N PRO A 188 1.18 6.77 10.37
CA PRO A 188 0.18 6.25 11.30
C PRO A 188 0.74 5.17 12.22
N GLN A 189 1.59 4.26 11.72
CA GLN A 189 2.22 3.25 12.57
C GLN A 189 3.18 3.82 13.62
N GLU A 190 3.75 5.00 13.40
CA GLU A 190 4.62 5.70 14.37
C GLU A 190 3.78 6.22 15.54
N SER A 191 2.67 6.94 15.28
CA SER A 191 1.77 7.40 16.37
C SER A 191 1.03 6.26 17.08
N LEU A 192 0.73 5.16 16.38
CA LEU A 192 0.07 3.99 17.00
C LEU A 192 0.99 3.15 17.90
N ARG A 193 2.32 3.30 17.79
CA ARG A 193 3.30 2.46 18.51
C ARG A 193 4.30 3.24 19.37
N VAL A 194 4.27 4.57 19.34
CA VAL A 194 5.16 5.36 20.20
C VAL A 194 4.89 5.03 21.67
N GLU A 195 5.96 4.96 22.45
CA GLU A 195 5.97 4.60 23.87
C GLU A 195 6.82 5.64 24.61
N ALA A 196 6.70 5.72 25.94
CA ALA A 196 7.47 6.69 26.72
C ALA A 196 8.99 6.57 26.49
N ARG A 197 9.53 5.35 26.33
CA ARG A 197 10.95 5.09 26.03
C ARG A 197 11.43 5.67 24.69
N HIS A 198 10.51 6.01 23.79
CA HIS A 198 10.83 6.63 22.51
C HIS A 198 10.92 8.16 22.61
N VAL A 199 10.51 8.77 23.73
CA VAL A 199 10.38 10.23 23.82
C VAL A 199 11.66 10.85 24.38
N ASP A 200 12.21 11.79 23.62
CA ASP A 200 13.30 12.66 24.03
C ASP A 200 12.73 14.06 24.25
N LEU A 201 12.27 14.30 25.48
CA LEU A 201 11.61 15.55 25.88
C LEU A 201 12.52 16.77 25.74
N LYS A 202 13.83 16.60 26.03
CA LYS A 202 14.82 17.69 25.93
C LYS A 202 14.91 18.27 24.52
N HIS A 203 14.74 17.43 23.51
CA HIS A 203 14.86 17.83 22.10
C HIS A 203 13.51 17.78 21.35
N SER A 204 12.39 17.73 22.07
CA SER A 204 11.03 17.74 21.52
C SER A 204 10.82 16.75 20.38
N ARG A 205 11.17 15.46 20.60
CA ARG A 205 11.11 14.46 19.52
C ARG A 205 10.78 13.06 20.02
N TRP A 206 10.19 12.26 19.14
CA TRP A 206 10.19 10.80 19.25
C TRP A 206 11.36 10.23 18.47
N VAL A 207 12.07 9.26 19.06
CA VAL A 207 13.21 8.56 18.47
C VAL A 207 12.93 7.07 18.48
N PHE A 208 12.61 6.52 17.31
CA PHE A 208 12.48 5.08 17.11
C PHE A 208 13.85 4.50 16.75
N PRO A 209 14.32 3.47 17.46
CA PRO A 209 15.61 2.86 17.16
C PRO A 209 15.62 2.23 15.76
N LYS A 210 16.82 2.01 15.23
CA LYS A 210 17.03 1.40 13.91
C LYS A 210 16.28 0.07 13.74
N SER A 211 16.25 -0.76 14.79
CA SER A 211 15.58 -2.06 14.80
C SER A 211 14.06 -1.97 14.57
N GLU A 212 13.44 -0.86 14.99
CA GLU A 212 12.00 -0.60 14.91
C GLU A 212 11.62 0.25 13.69
N SER A 213 12.62 0.84 13.03
CA SER A 213 12.44 1.71 11.87
C SER A 213 12.19 0.93 10.58
N LYS A 214 11.35 1.47 9.69
CA LYS A 214 11.04 0.83 8.40
C LYS A 214 12.31 0.66 7.57
N GLY A 215 12.60 -0.57 7.15
CA GLY A 215 13.79 -0.91 6.38
C GLY A 215 15.07 -1.07 7.22
N LYS A 216 15.01 -0.80 8.54
CA LYS A 216 16.09 -1.02 9.51
C LYS A 216 17.45 -0.43 9.12
N ARG A 217 17.46 0.70 8.40
CA ARG A 217 18.71 1.36 7.95
C ARG A 217 19.22 2.38 8.94
N GLN A 218 18.35 3.29 9.37
CA GLN A 218 18.65 4.40 10.27
C GLN A 218 17.55 4.56 11.32
N PRO A 219 17.84 5.16 12.49
CA PRO A 219 16.80 5.58 13.43
C PRO A 219 15.80 6.52 12.77
N ARG A 220 14.55 6.46 13.23
CA ARG A 220 13.48 7.34 12.74
C ARG A 220 13.16 8.36 13.82
N VAL A 221 13.37 9.63 13.49
CA VAL A 221 13.02 10.76 14.37
C VAL A 221 11.74 11.43 13.88
N VAL A 222 10.84 11.74 14.80
CA VAL A 222 9.65 12.57 14.59
C VAL A 222 9.77 13.79 15.51
N TYR A 223 9.85 14.99 14.94
CA TYR A 223 9.91 16.22 15.72
C TYR A 223 8.50 16.68 16.14
N LEU A 224 8.39 17.23 17.34
CA LEU A 224 7.13 17.61 17.96
C LEU A 224 7.01 19.14 17.99
N THR A 225 5.90 19.64 17.47
CA THR A 225 5.45 21.02 17.73
C THR A 225 5.06 21.17 19.20
N PRO A 226 4.92 22.40 19.73
CA PRO A 226 4.47 22.61 21.11
C PRO A 226 3.16 21.86 21.44
N ALA A 227 2.19 21.88 20.54
CA ALA A 227 0.91 21.16 20.71
C ALA A 227 1.12 19.63 20.77
N ALA A 228 1.94 19.07 19.88
CA ALA A 228 2.24 17.64 19.88
C ALA A 228 3.05 17.21 21.11
N LEU A 229 3.95 18.07 21.60
CA LEU A 229 4.75 17.84 22.80
C LEU A 229 3.87 17.84 24.05
N GLU A 230 2.97 18.79 24.19
CA GLU A 230 2.02 18.86 25.31
C GLU A 230 1.17 17.57 25.40
N ILE A 231 0.61 17.13 24.26
CA ILE A 231 -0.15 15.88 24.18
C ILE A 231 0.73 14.69 24.54
N THR A 232 1.95 14.64 24.00
CA THR A 232 2.92 13.56 24.28
C THR A 232 3.23 13.48 25.78
N GLN A 233 3.54 14.60 26.41
CA GLN A 233 3.87 14.67 27.84
C GLN A 233 2.69 14.22 28.71
N ARG A 234 1.48 14.71 28.42
CA ARG A 234 0.28 14.29 29.13
C ARG A 234 0.05 12.78 29.00
N ARG A 235 0.21 12.22 27.79
CA ARG A 235 0.05 10.79 27.54
C ARG A 235 1.14 9.94 28.17
N MET A 236 2.38 10.42 28.28
CA MET A 236 3.44 9.74 29.02
C MET A 236 3.13 9.65 30.52
N ASN A 237 2.59 10.72 31.11
CA ASN A 237 2.23 10.73 32.53
C ASN A 237 1.05 9.78 32.80
N GLU A 238 0.08 9.72 31.90
CA GLU A 238 -1.07 8.82 32.01
C GLU A 238 -0.71 7.36 31.71
N PHE A 239 0.18 7.12 30.75
CA PHE A 239 0.59 5.80 30.27
C PHE A 239 2.13 5.68 30.20
N PRO A 240 2.81 5.45 31.33
CA PRO A 240 4.27 5.38 31.38
C PRO A 240 4.84 4.16 30.65
N THR A 241 4.04 3.12 30.43
CA THR A 241 4.45 1.89 29.76
C THR A 241 3.54 1.51 28.58
N GLY A 242 4.14 0.94 27.55
CA GLY A 242 3.44 0.55 26.32
C GLY A 242 3.05 1.77 25.46
N PRO A 243 2.14 1.58 24.48
CA PRO A 243 1.76 2.65 23.57
C PRO A 243 1.13 3.85 24.28
N LEU A 244 1.61 5.06 23.94
CA LEU A 244 1.13 6.32 24.52
C LEU A 244 -0.31 6.63 24.09
N PHE A 245 -0.62 6.39 22.82
CA PHE A 245 -1.95 6.65 22.27
C PHE A 245 -2.85 5.44 22.45
N ARG A 246 -3.80 5.56 23.38
CA ARG A 246 -4.85 4.59 23.66
C ARG A 246 -6.20 5.16 23.30
N ASN A 247 -7.17 4.30 22.98
CA ASN A 247 -8.55 4.70 22.75
C ASN A 247 -9.27 4.93 24.09
N ARG A 248 -10.53 5.40 24.04
CA ARG A 248 -11.34 5.68 25.23
C ARG A 248 -11.51 4.50 26.21
N ASN A 249 -11.26 3.27 25.76
CA ASN A 249 -11.32 2.07 26.60
C ASN A 249 -9.95 1.71 27.22
N GLY A 250 -8.93 2.56 27.07
CA GLY A 250 -7.56 2.31 27.57
C GLY A 250 -6.72 1.35 26.71
N ASN A 251 -7.29 0.80 25.63
CA ASN A 251 -6.59 -0.11 24.72
C ASN A 251 -5.76 0.67 23.70
N PRO A 252 -4.55 0.22 23.33
CA PRO A 252 -3.77 0.81 22.24
C PRO A 252 -4.59 0.94 20.97
N TRP A 253 -4.43 2.06 20.26
CA TRP A 253 -5.04 2.19 18.95
C TRP A 253 -4.43 1.19 17.97
N THR A 254 -5.28 0.64 17.11
CA THR A 254 -4.92 -0.19 15.97
C THR A 254 -5.36 0.52 14.69
N PRO A 255 -4.82 0.16 13.51
CA PRO A 255 -5.30 0.73 12.25
C PRO A 255 -6.81 0.59 12.08
N ASP A 256 -7.37 -0.56 12.45
CA ASP A 256 -8.80 -0.84 12.35
C ASP A 256 -9.63 -0.03 13.34
N SER A 257 -9.21 0.03 14.61
CA SER A 257 -9.96 0.82 15.61
C SER A 257 -9.93 2.32 15.28
N ALA A 258 -8.81 2.85 14.77
CA ALA A 258 -8.71 4.22 14.29
C ALA A 258 -9.63 4.45 13.07
N ASN A 259 -9.64 3.55 12.08
CA ASN A 259 -10.56 3.64 10.94
C ASN A 259 -12.03 3.59 11.37
N CYS A 260 -12.39 2.71 12.30
CA CYS A 260 -13.73 2.68 12.87
C CYS A 260 -14.08 3.97 13.61
N ALA A 261 -13.11 4.61 14.28
CA ALA A 261 -13.32 5.91 14.91
C ALA A 261 -13.58 7.02 13.89
N PHE A 262 -12.84 7.03 12.76
CA PHE A 262 -13.13 7.93 11.64
C PHE A 262 -14.51 7.68 11.04
N ASP A 263 -14.91 6.43 10.83
CA ASP A 263 -16.25 6.13 10.29
C ASP A 263 -17.37 6.58 11.23
N ARG A 264 -17.21 6.41 12.55
CA ARG A 264 -18.15 6.97 13.55
C ARG A 264 -18.18 8.49 13.51
N LEU A 265 -17.03 9.15 13.36
CA LEU A 265 -16.94 10.60 13.25
C LEU A 265 -17.66 11.10 11.99
N ARG A 266 -17.45 10.44 10.85
CA ARG A 266 -18.14 10.78 9.58
C ARG A 266 -19.64 10.64 9.70
N THR A 267 -20.12 9.58 10.34
CA THR A 267 -21.55 9.42 10.65
C THR A 267 -22.08 10.57 11.49
N ARG A 268 -21.35 10.98 12.54
CA ARG A 268 -21.75 12.10 13.40
C ARG A 268 -21.78 13.43 12.63
N ILE A 269 -20.78 13.70 11.79
CA ILE A 269 -20.73 14.88 10.92
C ILE A 269 -21.97 14.90 10.02
N PHE A 270 -22.27 13.79 9.35
CA PHE A 270 -23.44 13.69 8.47
C PHE A 270 -24.74 13.95 9.25
N GLN A 271 -24.94 13.31 10.39
CA GLN A 271 -26.18 13.47 11.16
C GLN A 271 -26.36 14.89 11.72
N ARG A 272 -25.27 15.56 12.09
CA ARG A 272 -25.32 16.92 12.68
C ARG A 272 -25.29 18.04 11.66
N SER A 273 -24.90 17.77 10.41
CA SER A 273 -24.77 18.82 9.39
C SER A 273 -26.11 19.34 8.88
N ASN A 274 -27.16 18.51 8.88
CA ASN A 274 -28.49 18.90 8.41
C ASN A 274 -29.57 17.99 9.04
N PRO A 275 -30.57 18.55 9.76
CA PRO A 275 -31.67 17.76 10.33
C PRO A 275 -32.44 16.91 9.31
N ALA A 276 -32.56 17.37 8.06
CA ALA A 276 -33.23 16.64 6.98
C ALA A 276 -32.52 15.31 6.60
N ASN A 277 -31.26 15.11 7.05
CA ASN A 277 -30.53 13.88 6.77
C ASN A 277 -31.18 12.64 7.43
N GLU A 278 -31.92 12.79 8.52
CA GLU A 278 -32.63 11.66 9.13
C GLU A 278 -33.76 11.15 8.23
N GLU A 279 -34.50 12.05 7.59
CA GLU A 279 -35.53 11.70 6.62
C GLU A 279 -34.94 10.99 5.38
N LEU A 280 -33.84 11.52 4.85
CA LEU A 280 -33.10 10.88 3.76
C LEU A 280 -32.64 9.46 4.11
N VAL A 281 -32.21 9.24 5.36
CA VAL A 281 -31.83 7.90 5.85
C VAL A 281 -33.05 6.99 5.93
N ALA A 282 -34.19 7.48 6.43
CA ALA A 282 -35.42 6.71 6.52
C ALA A 282 -35.95 6.27 5.14
N GLU A 283 -35.98 7.18 4.17
CA GLU A 283 -36.38 6.87 2.79
C GLU A 283 -35.47 5.82 2.13
N ALA A 284 -34.15 6.01 2.25
CA ALA A 284 -33.18 5.07 1.72
C ALA A 284 -33.27 3.69 2.41
N ALA A 285 -33.54 3.67 3.71
CA ALA A 285 -33.74 2.42 4.45
C ALA A 285 -34.96 1.64 3.96
N THR A 286 -36.06 2.32 3.65
CA THR A 286 -37.26 1.68 3.07
C THR A 286 -36.93 0.99 1.74
N ARG A 287 -36.22 1.68 0.84
CA ARG A 287 -35.80 1.10 -0.45
C ARG A 287 -34.85 -0.10 -0.27
N ILE A 288 -33.83 0.04 0.59
CA ILE A 288 -32.84 -1.02 0.82
C ILE A 288 -33.49 -2.25 1.46
N ARG A 289 -34.45 -2.07 2.36
CA ARG A 289 -35.15 -3.17 3.04
C ARG A 289 -35.80 -4.13 2.04
N LEU A 290 -36.36 -3.62 0.94
CA LEU A 290 -36.96 -4.43 -0.13
C LEU A 290 -35.96 -5.33 -0.86
N MET A 291 -34.67 -5.00 -0.77
CA MET A 291 -33.57 -5.73 -1.42
C MET A 291 -32.79 -6.62 -0.43
N LEU A 292 -33.14 -6.62 0.85
CA LEU A 292 -32.45 -7.44 1.85
C LEU A 292 -32.93 -8.88 1.78
N SER A 293 -31.98 -9.81 1.87
CA SER A 293 -32.32 -11.21 2.12
C SER A 293 -33.03 -11.32 3.49
N PRO A 294 -34.18 -12.03 3.54
CA PRO A 294 -34.92 -12.27 4.78
C PRO A 294 -34.15 -13.17 5.74
N GLU A 295 -33.08 -13.83 5.28
CA GLU A 295 -32.30 -14.79 6.03
C GLU A 295 -30.83 -14.34 6.17
N ARG A 296 -30.14 -14.91 7.15
CA ARG A 296 -28.69 -14.82 7.31
C ARG A 296 -28.13 -16.22 7.44
N ILE A 297 -26.91 -16.40 6.95
CA ILE A 297 -26.19 -17.66 7.14
C ILE A 297 -25.43 -17.61 8.46
N ILE A 298 -25.65 -18.58 9.34
CA ILE A 298 -24.87 -18.82 10.56
C ILE A 298 -24.39 -20.27 10.48
N GLU A 299 -23.08 -20.47 10.50
CA GLU A 299 -22.47 -21.82 10.46
C GLU A 299 -22.89 -22.71 9.27
N GLY A 300 -23.42 -22.10 8.21
CA GLY A 300 -23.89 -22.80 7.00
C GLY A 300 -25.41 -22.85 6.89
N ASP A 301 -26.13 -22.60 7.98
CA ASP A 301 -27.58 -22.67 8.03
C ASP A 301 -28.26 -21.33 7.78
N ALA A 302 -29.35 -21.36 7.01
CA ALA A 302 -30.20 -20.21 6.77
C ALA A 302 -31.11 -19.95 7.98
N VAL A 303 -30.88 -18.84 8.66
CA VAL A 303 -31.65 -18.41 9.83
C VAL A 303 -32.47 -17.16 9.49
N PRO A 304 -33.80 -17.16 9.71
CA PRO A 304 -34.65 -16.02 9.40
C PRO A 304 -34.33 -14.80 10.28
N LYS A 305 -34.40 -13.61 9.68
CA LYS A 305 -34.24 -12.33 10.38
C LYS A 305 -35.61 -11.81 10.80
N SER A 306 -35.70 -11.31 12.03
CA SER A 306 -36.91 -10.62 12.49
C SER A 306 -37.13 -9.30 11.73
N PRO A 307 -38.38 -8.78 11.66
CA PRO A 307 -38.66 -7.49 11.04
C PRO A 307 -37.80 -6.34 11.60
N ARG A 308 -37.52 -6.36 12.91
CA ARG A 308 -36.66 -5.40 13.58
C ARG A 308 -35.19 -5.51 13.13
N GLN A 309 -34.69 -6.73 12.93
CA GLN A 309 -33.33 -6.95 12.43
C GLN A 309 -33.18 -6.46 10.99
N LEU A 310 -34.17 -6.73 10.12
CA LEU A 310 -34.20 -6.22 8.74
C LEU A 310 -34.22 -4.69 8.71
N GLN A 311 -35.05 -4.06 9.55
CA GLN A 311 -35.12 -2.60 9.62
C GLN A 311 -33.80 -1.98 10.12
N ALA A 312 -33.20 -2.55 11.16
CA ALA A 312 -31.91 -2.10 11.67
C ALA A 312 -30.79 -2.27 10.63
N GLU A 313 -30.76 -3.41 9.92
CA GLU A 313 -29.80 -3.64 8.84
C GLU A 313 -29.98 -2.65 7.69
N ALA A 314 -31.22 -2.40 7.28
CA ALA A 314 -31.55 -1.45 6.21
C ALA A 314 -31.13 -0.02 6.57
N ARG A 315 -31.49 0.44 7.78
CA ARG A 315 -31.09 1.78 8.27
C ARG A 315 -29.58 1.93 8.37
N ARG A 316 -28.87 0.90 8.85
CA ARG A 316 -27.40 0.91 8.91
C ARG A 316 -26.76 1.00 7.52
N LYS A 317 -27.27 0.24 6.55
CA LYS A 317 -26.78 0.27 5.16
C LYS A 317 -27.08 1.62 4.49
N ALA A 318 -28.30 2.14 4.64
CA ALA A 318 -28.71 3.46 4.16
C ALA A 318 -27.80 4.56 4.69
N LEU A 319 -27.58 4.59 6.01
CA LEU A 319 -26.70 5.54 6.65
C LEU A 319 -25.26 5.43 6.13
N ALA A 320 -24.72 4.21 6.00
CA ALA A 320 -23.38 4.00 5.47
C ALA A 320 -23.22 4.49 4.02
N GLU A 321 -24.23 4.25 3.17
CA GLU A 321 -24.23 4.74 1.78
C GLU A 321 -24.32 6.27 1.71
N LEU A 322 -25.20 6.89 2.48
CA LEU A 322 -25.36 8.34 2.52
C LEU A 322 -24.12 9.03 3.10
N VAL A 323 -23.53 8.50 4.17
CA VAL A 323 -22.26 9.01 4.73
C VAL A 323 -21.13 8.89 3.70
N LYS A 324 -21.07 7.78 2.97
CA LYS A 324 -20.09 7.59 1.88
C LYS A 324 -20.28 8.62 0.75
N LYS A 325 -21.52 9.00 0.46
CA LYS A 325 -21.86 9.96 -0.60
C LYS A 325 -21.58 11.41 -0.20
N HIS A 326 -21.87 11.80 1.05
CA HIS A 326 -21.88 13.21 1.46
C HIS A 326 -20.70 13.63 2.33
N VAL A 327 -19.99 12.68 2.97
CA VAL A 327 -18.88 13.02 3.87
C VAL A 327 -17.58 12.39 3.34
N PRO A 328 -16.53 13.19 3.12
CA PRO A 328 -15.22 12.69 2.68
C PRO A 328 -14.70 11.59 3.60
N ARG A 329 -13.88 10.69 3.04
CA ARG A 329 -13.24 9.62 3.82
C ARG A 329 -11.95 10.14 4.43
N TYR A 330 -11.89 10.15 5.75
CA TYR A 330 -10.70 10.54 6.50
C TYR A 330 -9.92 9.31 6.98
N SER A 331 -8.62 9.51 7.18
CA SER A 331 -7.72 8.52 7.80
C SER A 331 -6.47 9.21 8.33
N LEU A 332 -5.71 8.54 9.20
CA LEU A 332 -4.41 9.06 9.64
C LEU A 332 -3.44 9.30 8.46
N TYR A 333 -3.52 8.48 7.40
CA TYR A 333 -2.74 8.69 6.19
C TYR A 333 -3.17 9.96 5.44
N ALA A 334 -4.47 10.29 5.43
CA ALA A 334 -4.96 11.52 4.84
C ALA A 334 -4.42 12.75 5.58
N LEU A 335 -4.41 12.73 6.92
CA LEU A 335 -3.83 13.81 7.73
C LEU A 335 -2.33 13.99 7.44
N ARG A 336 -1.58 12.88 7.36
CA ARG A 336 -0.16 12.92 6.97
C ARG A 336 0.04 13.50 5.56
N HIS A 337 -0.82 13.14 4.61
CA HIS A 337 -0.75 13.70 3.26
C HIS A 337 -1.01 15.20 3.26
N SER A 338 -1.99 15.66 4.04
CA SER A 338 -2.26 17.09 4.25
C SER A 338 -1.12 17.84 4.91
N TRP A 339 -0.51 17.28 5.95
CA TRP A 339 0.64 17.90 6.62
C TRP A 339 1.76 18.21 5.62
N ALA A 340 2.06 17.25 4.74
CA ALA A 340 3.09 17.45 3.72
C ALA A 340 2.70 18.51 2.68
N THR A 341 1.45 18.54 2.22
CA THR A 341 0.97 19.64 1.35
C THR A 341 1.11 20.99 2.06
N ASN A 342 0.70 21.06 3.32
CA ASN A 342 0.71 22.30 4.09
C ASN A 342 2.14 22.77 4.34
N ALA A 343 3.06 21.87 4.71
CA ALA A 343 4.47 22.18 4.85
C ALA A 343 5.08 22.78 3.56
N LEU A 344 4.79 22.17 2.41
CA LEU A 344 5.23 22.69 1.10
C LEU A 344 4.62 24.06 0.79
N LYS A 345 3.31 24.24 1.04
CA LYS A 345 2.63 25.54 0.85
C LYS A 345 3.18 26.63 1.77
N SER A 346 3.55 26.28 2.99
CA SER A 346 4.22 27.17 3.95
C SER A 346 5.67 27.46 3.60
N GLY A 347 6.22 26.86 2.54
CA GLY A 347 7.57 27.13 2.05
C GLY A 347 8.67 26.24 2.62
N VAL A 348 8.34 25.16 3.33
CA VAL A 348 9.33 24.14 3.72
C VAL A 348 9.81 23.44 2.45
N ASP A 349 11.12 23.34 2.26
CA ASP A 349 11.65 22.75 1.04
C ASP A 349 11.28 21.26 0.90
N PRO A 350 11.21 20.72 -0.33
CA PRO A 350 10.81 19.34 -0.57
C PRO A 350 11.73 18.28 0.07
N LEU A 351 13.03 18.54 0.16
CA LEU A 351 13.97 17.58 0.74
C LEU A 351 13.75 17.49 2.25
N THR A 352 13.67 18.63 2.95
CA THR A 352 13.37 18.70 4.37
C THR A 352 12.01 18.08 4.68
N THR A 353 10.98 18.42 3.90
CA THR A 353 9.64 17.81 4.05
C THR A 353 9.70 16.29 3.92
N ALA A 354 10.43 15.76 2.92
CA ALA A 354 10.59 14.32 2.74
C ALA A 354 11.35 13.66 3.91
N ILE A 355 12.37 14.33 4.46
CA ILE A 355 13.13 13.87 5.64
C ILE A 355 12.24 13.86 6.89
N LEU A 356 11.45 14.91 7.12
CA LEU A 356 10.51 15.00 8.25
C LEU A 356 9.42 13.93 8.16
N LEU A 357 8.91 13.64 6.96
CA LEU A 357 8.05 12.49 6.70
C LEU A 357 8.78 11.15 6.85
N GLY A 358 10.11 11.14 6.84
CA GLY A 358 10.95 9.95 6.95
C GLY A 358 10.96 9.11 5.67
N HIS A 359 10.74 9.70 4.50
CA HIS A 359 10.80 8.97 3.22
C HIS A 359 12.21 8.41 2.99
N SER A 360 12.29 7.13 2.60
CA SER A 360 13.58 6.51 2.24
C SER A 360 14.10 6.98 0.88
N ASP A 361 13.20 7.51 0.05
CA ASP A 361 13.46 8.03 -1.28
C ASP A 361 12.70 9.37 -1.40
N PRO A 362 13.41 10.51 -1.37
CA PRO A 362 12.81 11.84 -1.45
C PRO A 362 11.95 12.06 -2.69
N SER A 363 12.24 11.37 -3.81
CA SER A 363 11.43 11.47 -5.05
C SER A 363 9.98 11.01 -4.88
N THR A 364 9.70 10.24 -3.81
CA THR A 364 8.33 9.86 -3.43
C THR A 364 7.48 11.09 -3.18
N LEU A 365 8.04 12.15 -2.60
CA LEU A 365 7.33 13.41 -2.40
C LEU A 365 6.97 14.03 -3.75
N SER A 366 7.94 14.19 -4.66
CA SER A 366 7.70 14.76 -5.99
C SER A 366 6.60 14.02 -6.74
N ARG A 367 6.56 12.68 -6.70
CA ARG A 367 5.51 11.88 -7.36
C ARG A 367 4.11 12.08 -6.79
N VAL A 368 3.99 12.45 -5.53
CA VAL A 368 2.72 12.62 -4.81
C VAL A 368 2.21 14.07 -4.89
N TYR A 369 3.10 15.05 -4.94
CA TYR A 369 2.76 16.48 -4.89
C TYR A 369 2.92 17.20 -6.24
N GLN A 370 2.86 16.47 -7.36
CA GLN A 370 2.89 17.02 -8.72
C GLN A 370 1.85 18.12 -8.94
N HIS A 371 0.68 18.05 -8.30
CA HIS A 371 -0.39 19.04 -8.47
C HIS A 371 -0.01 20.45 -7.97
N LEU A 372 0.91 20.59 -7.01
CA LEU A 372 1.40 21.91 -6.60
C LEU A 372 2.17 22.58 -7.72
N GLY A 373 2.92 21.79 -8.50
CA GLY A 373 3.62 22.28 -9.71
C GLY A 373 2.67 22.66 -10.86
N LEU A 374 1.39 22.29 -10.77
CA LEU A 374 0.36 22.68 -11.73
C LEU A 374 -0.41 23.94 -11.31
N ASN A 375 -0.16 24.50 -10.10
CA ASN A 375 -0.82 25.71 -9.63
C ASN A 375 -0.02 26.96 -10.06
N PRO A 376 -0.50 27.76 -11.03
CA PRO A 376 0.28 28.88 -11.57
C PRO A 376 0.58 29.98 -10.53
N ALA A 377 -0.36 30.23 -9.60
CA ALA A 377 -0.16 31.22 -8.54
C ALA A 377 0.96 30.81 -7.59
N HIS A 378 0.96 29.54 -7.17
CA HIS A 378 2.04 28.98 -6.35
C HIS A 378 3.38 29.02 -7.08
N MET A 379 3.42 28.62 -8.36
CA MET A 379 4.64 28.65 -9.16
C MET A 379 5.19 30.06 -9.37
N LEU A 380 4.32 31.06 -9.57
CA LEU A 380 4.70 32.46 -9.66
C LEU A 380 5.27 32.99 -8.33
N GLU A 381 4.66 32.62 -7.20
CA GLU A 381 5.17 32.98 -5.88
C GLU A 381 6.55 32.37 -5.62
N GLN A 382 6.76 31.09 -5.95
CA GLN A 382 8.08 30.45 -5.82
C GLN A 382 9.11 31.11 -6.74
N ALA A 383 8.74 31.51 -7.95
CA ALA A 383 9.63 32.26 -8.85
C ALA A 383 10.01 33.63 -8.27
N ARG A 384 9.06 34.36 -7.67
CA ARG A 384 9.32 35.63 -6.97
C ARG A 384 10.26 35.47 -5.77
N ARG A 385 10.06 34.42 -4.97
CA ARG A 385 10.96 34.11 -3.84
C ARG A 385 12.38 33.79 -4.34
N ALA A 386 12.51 33.03 -5.42
CA ALA A 386 13.80 32.69 -6.01
C ALA A 386 14.56 33.93 -6.54
N SER A 387 13.84 34.96 -7.01
CA SER A 387 14.43 36.24 -7.42
C SER A 387 14.67 37.22 -6.26
N GLY A 388 14.53 36.79 -5.00
CA GLY A 388 14.74 37.64 -3.81
C GLY A 388 13.57 38.59 -3.48
N GLY A 389 12.42 38.45 -4.14
CA GLY A 389 11.21 39.19 -3.81
C GLY A 389 10.59 38.61 -2.55
N ALA A 390 10.62 39.36 -1.44
CA ALA A 390 9.90 39.01 -0.23
C ALA A 390 8.44 38.70 -0.56
N ALA A 391 7.93 37.57 -0.06
CA ALA A 391 6.51 37.26 -0.16
C ALA A 391 5.74 38.40 0.55
N ALA A 392 4.87 39.09 -0.19
CA ALA A 392 3.97 40.07 0.40
C ALA A 392 3.11 39.34 1.45
N SER A 393 3.28 39.78 2.70
CA SER A 393 2.64 39.28 3.92
C SER A 393 1.13 39.40 3.90
#